data_AF-A0A6L3VN55-F1
#
_entry.id   AF-A0A6L3VN55-F1
#
_cell.length_a   1.000
_cell.length_b   1.000
_cell.length_c   1.000
_cell.angle_alpha   90.00
_cell.angle_beta   90.00
_cell.angle_gamma   90.00
#
_symmetry.space_group_name_H-M   'P 1'
#
loop_
_entity.id
_entity.type
_entity.pdbx_description
1 polymer ?
#
loop_
_entity_poly.entity_id
_entity_poly.type
_entity_poly.pdbx_seq_one_letter_code
_entity_poly.pdbx_strand_id
1 'polypeptide(L)'
;MARATFALLASFLCVGGELLLAGLHYLGVLVVLMMIMEMLVMAVFMVMYMMNPAGLMPMSMVHNRRGALAVAGGTFAVLVAGIVAIPWPARRGGPPHDPAFALGQAIMGPKMLVMMVIGIAILATMIATVVLATRTGRYGEDGAR
;
A
#
# COMPACT_ATOMS: atom_id res chain seq x y z
N MET A 1 0.69 6.32 18.62
CA MET A 1 0.88 5.46 17.43
C MET A 1 -0.43 4.83 16.95
N ALA A 2 -1.16 4.08 17.78
CA ALA A 2 -2.43 3.46 17.39
C ALA A 2 -3.44 4.44 16.72
N ARG A 3 -3.57 5.67 17.23
CA ARG A 3 -4.41 6.72 16.62
C ARG A 3 -4.04 7.05 15.17
N ALA A 4 -2.74 7.05 14.85
CA ALA A 4 -2.28 7.31 13.48
C ALA A 4 -2.61 6.11 12.56
N THR A 5 -2.45 4.89 13.05
CA THR A 5 -2.84 3.68 12.31
C THR A 5 -4.34 3.66 12.01
N PHE A 6 -5.20 4.01 12.97
CA PHE A 6 -6.64 4.10 12.72
C PHE A 6 -7.00 5.26 11.76
N ALA A 7 -6.31 6.40 11.85
CA ALA A 7 -6.51 7.50 10.90
C ALA A 7 -6.07 7.12 9.47
N LEU A 8 -4.99 6.35 9.32
CA LEU A 8 -4.54 5.80 8.04
C LEU A 8 -5.53 4.78 7.49
N LEU A 9 -6.08 3.90 8.33
CA LEU A 9 -7.11 2.93 7.93
C LEU A 9 -8.36 3.65 7.42
N ALA A 10 -8.80 4.71 8.10
CA ALA A 10 -9.90 5.55 7.65
C ALA A 10 -9.60 6.19 6.28
N SER A 11 -8.37 6.71 6.09
CA SER A 11 -7.96 7.26 4.80
C SER A 11 -8.01 6.23 3.67
N PHE A 12 -7.55 5.00 3.89
CA PHE A 12 -7.63 3.95 2.86
C PHE A 12 -9.06 3.50 2.58
N LEU A 13 -9.92 3.50 3.60
CA LEU A 13 -11.35 3.23 3.40
C LEU A 13 -12.02 4.32 2.57
N CYS A 14 -11.67 5.60 2.76
CA CYS A 14 -12.13 6.70 1.91
C CYS A 14 -11.70 6.49 0.45
N VAL A 15 -10.43 6.12 0.21
CA VAL A 15 -9.93 5.81 -1.14
C VAL A 15 -10.69 4.62 -1.76
N GLY A 16 -10.93 3.56 -0.99
CA GLY A 16 -11.78 2.46 -1.42
C GLY A 16 -13.20 2.91 -1.80
N GLY A 17 -13.77 3.82 -1.01
CA GLY A 17 -15.04 4.47 -1.30
C GLY A 17 -15.03 5.25 -2.61
N GLU A 18 -13.99 6.06 -2.88
CA GLU A 18 -13.84 6.79 -4.14
C GLU A 18 -13.83 5.84 -5.36
N LEU A 19 -13.19 4.68 -5.26
CA LEU A 19 -13.20 3.66 -6.31
C LEU A 19 -14.60 3.08 -6.56
N LEU A 20 -15.39 2.87 -5.48
CA LEU A 20 -16.78 2.45 -5.60
C LEU A 20 -17.63 3.52 -6.29
N LEU A 21 -17.46 4.79 -5.92
CA LEU A 21 -18.14 5.92 -6.56
C LEU A 21 -17.76 6.08 -8.04
N ALA A 22 -16.53 5.73 -8.41
CA ALA A 22 -16.07 5.72 -9.80
C ALA A 22 -16.66 4.55 -10.64
N GLY A 23 -17.46 3.66 -10.03
CA GLY A 23 -18.07 2.50 -10.69
C GLY A 23 -17.17 1.27 -10.73
N LEU A 24 -16.00 1.29 -10.09
CA LEU A 24 -15.05 0.17 -10.02
C LEU A 24 -15.35 -0.71 -8.79
N HIS A 25 -16.55 -1.28 -8.74
CA HIS A 25 -17.04 -2.02 -7.58
C HIS A 25 -16.11 -3.17 -7.15
N TYR A 26 -15.68 -4.02 -8.08
CA TYR A 26 -14.79 -5.14 -7.78
C TYR A 26 -13.44 -4.68 -7.19
N LEU A 27 -12.80 -3.71 -7.85
CA LEU A 27 -11.51 -3.20 -7.41
C LEU A 27 -11.63 -2.46 -6.07
N GLY A 28 -12.67 -1.65 -5.90
CA GLY A 28 -12.93 -0.93 -4.65
C GLY A 28 -13.10 -1.89 -3.46
N VAL A 29 -13.88 -2.96 -3.63
CA VAL A 29 -14.04 -3.99 -2.58
C VAL A 29 -12.72 -4.71 -2.30
N LEU A 30 -11.96 -5.10 -3.32
CA LEU A 30 -10.64 -5.72 -3.11
C LEU A 30 -9.67 -4.82 -2.37
N VAL A 31 -9.61 -3.54 -2.73
CA VAL A 31 -8.74 -2.56 -2.08
C VAL A 31 -9.11 -2.43 -0.61
N VAL A 32 -10.40 -2.30 -0.29
CA VAL A 32 -10.87 -2.23 1.10
C VAL A 32 -10.52 -3.51 1.85
N LEU A 33 -10.79 -4.68 1.26
CA LEU A 33 -10.52 -5.97 1.90
C LEU A 33 -9.02 -6.14 2.20
N MET A 34 -8.16 -5.95 1.20
CA MET A 34 -6.71 -6.11 1.34
C MET A 34 -6.13 -5.11 2.34
N MET A 35 -6.48 -3.82 2.23
CA MET A 35 -5.97 -2.79 3.14
C MET A 35 -6.37 -3.05 4.59
N ILE A 36 -7.62 -3.44 4.85
CA ILE A 36 -8.07 -3.78 6.20
C ILE A 36 -7.29 -4.98 6.74
N MET A 37 -7.16 -6.05 5.95
CA MET A 37 -6.45 -7.27 6.39
C MET A 37 -4.97 -7.01 6.66
N GLU A 38 -4.27 -6.29 5.79
CA GLU A 38 -2.85 -5.97 5.96
C GLU A 38 -2.63 -5.08 7.19
N MET A 39 -3.41 -4.01 7.34
CA MET A 39 -3.29 -3.12 8.49
C MET A 39 -3.67 -3.80 9.81
N LEU A 40 -4.68 -4.68 9.81
CA LEU A 40 -5.07 -5.44 10.98
C LEU A 40 -3.93 -6.35 11.45
N VAL A 41 -3.34 -7.12 10.54
CA VAL A 41 -2.23 -8.03 10.84
C VAL A 41 -1.03 -7.25 11.38
N MET A 42 -0.64 -6.16 10.73
CA MET A 42 0.46 -5.32 11.19
C MET A 42 0.18 -4.66 12.55
N ALA A 43 -1.05 -4.19 12.78
CA ALA A 43 -1.45 -3.60 14.05
C ALA A 43 -1.38 -4.61 15.20
N VAL A 44 -1.83 -5.85 14.97
CA VAL A 44 -1.74 -6.93 15.97
C VAL A 44 -0.29 -7.22 16.30
N PHE A 45 0.59 -7.38 15.31
CA PHE A 45 2.01 -7.63 15.55
C PHE A 45 2.70 -6.45 16.23
N MET A 46 2.35 -5.21 15.88
CA MET A 46 2.87 -4.02 16.55
C MET A 46 2.48 -4.02 18.04
N VAL A 47 1.23 -4.32 18.38
CA VAL A 47 0.79 -4.41 19.78
C VAL A 47 1.49 -5.54 20.52
N MET A 48 1.67 -6.70 19.86
CA MET A 48 2.31 -7.87 20.47
C MET A 48 3.81 -7.67 20.73
N TYR A 49 4.52 -7.00 19.83
CA TYR A 49 5.98 -6.87 19.88
C TYR A 49 6.51 -5.50 20.35
N MET A 50 5.66 -4.50 20.59
CA MET A 50 6.13 -3.22 21.15
C MET A 50 6.34 -3.29 22.67
N MET A 51 7.59 -3.05 23.08
CA MET A 51 8.02 -3.01 24.49
C MET A 51 7.59 -1.72 25.23
N ASN A 52 7.17 -0.65 24.51
CA ASN A 52 6.61 0.59 25.09
C ASN A 52 5.60 1.27 24.13
N PRO A 53 4.31 0.94 24.21
CA PRO A 53 3.29 1.44 23.27
C PRO A 53 2.91 2.92 23.46
N ALA A 54 3.29 3.52 24.60
CA ALA A 54 2.82 4.85 25.02
C ALA A 54 3.72 6.01 24.55
N GLY A 55 4.94 5.74 24.07
CA GLY A 55 5.80 6.78 23.46
C GLY A 55 6.01 8.00 24.37
N LEU A 56 6.24 7.77 25.67
CA LEU A 56 6.41 8.82 26.69
C LEU A 56 7.78 9.55 26.63
N MET A 57 8.56 9.35 25.58
CA MET A 57 9.80 10.08 25.32
C MET A 57 9.60 11.00 24.11
N PRO A 58 9.60 12.33 24.29
CA PRO A 58 9.46 13.26 23.19
C PRO A 58 10.73 13.23 22.33
N MET A 59 10.75 12.38 21.30
CA MET A 59 11.71 12.51 20.20
C MET A 59 11.16 13.53 19.20
N SER A 60 11.47 14.82 19.41
CA SER A 60 11.24 15.84 18.40
C SER A 60 12.32 15.76 17.32
N MET A 61 12.11 14.94 16.29
CA MET A 61 12.98 14.94 15.11
C MET A 61 12.60 16.12 14.20
N VAL A 62 12.85 17.35 14.67
CA VAL A 62 12.50 18.60 13.97
C VAL A 62 13.66 19.10 13.13
N HIS A 63 14.10 18.30 12.16
CA HIS A 63 15.04 18.82 11.15
C HIS A 63 14.24 19.48 10.02
N ASN A 64 14.31 20.82 9.94
CA ASN A 64 13.78 21.64 8.84
C ASN A 64 12.31 21.40 8.44
N ARG A 65 11.37 21.55 9.38
CA ARG A 65 9.91 21.48 9.11
C ARG A 65 9.46 22.44 7.99
N ARG A 66 10.11 23.61 7.87
CA ARG A 66 9.79 24.61 6.84
C ARG A 66 10.19 24.12 5.44
N GLY A 67 11.36 23.51 5.30
CA GLY A 67 11.79 22.90 4.04
C GLY A 67 10.88 21.74 3.62
N ALA A 68 10.53 20.85 4.55
CA ALA A 68 9.59 19.76 4.27
C ALA A 68 8.22 20.27 3.80
N LEU A 69 7.70 21.32 4.44
CA LEU A 69 6.41 21.92 4.06
C LEU A 69 6.49 22.63 2.70
N ALA A 70 7.59 23.32 2.41
CA ALA A 70 7.83 23.95 1.12
C ALA A 70 7.89 22.92 -0.02
N VAL A 71 8.61 21.80 0.19
CA VAL A 71 8.70 20.72 -0.80
C VAL A 71 7.34 20.04 -0.99
N ALA A 72 6.64 19.70 0.10
CA ALA A 72 5.32 19.09 0.00
C ALA A 72 4.30 19.99 -0.73
N GLY A 73 4.25 21.27 -0.36
CA GLY A 73 3.37 22.26 -1.00
C GLY A 73 3.76 22.53 -2.45
N GLY A 74 5.05 22.62 -2.74
CA GLY A 74 5.57 22.80 -4.10
C GLY A 74 5.20 21.64 -5.02
N THR A 75 5.46 20.39 -4.60
CA THR A 75 5.08 19.20 -5.36
C THR A 75 3.57 19.12 -5.57
N PHE A 76 2.77 19.43 -4.55
CA PHE A 76 1.31 19.48 -4.68
C PHE A 76 0.87 20.51 -5.74
N ALA A 77 1.40 21.74 -5.68
CA ALA A 77 1.08 22.79 -6.64
C ALA A 77 1.46 22.41 -8.08
N VAL A 78 2.62 21.77 -8.27
CA VAL A 78 3.08 21.28 -9.58
C VAL A 78 2.12 20.22 -10.13
N LEU A 79 1.72 19.25 -9.31
CA LEU A 79 0.77 18.21 -9.72
C LEU A 79 -0.60 18.79 -10.08
N VAL A 80 -1.13 19.71 -9.27
CA VAL A 80 -2.40 20.39 -9.53
C VAL A 80 -2.34 21.21 -10.82
N ALA A 81 -1.25 21.96 -11.03
CA ALA A 81 -1.05 22.71 -12.26
C ALA A 81 -1.01 21.78 -13.49
N GLY A 82 -0.32 20.63 -13.39
CA GLY A 82 -0.29 19.62 -14.44
C GLY A 82 -1.68 19.06 -14.75
N ILE A 83 -2.48 18.73 -13.74
CA ILE A 83 -3.84 18.20 -13.93
C ILE A 83 -4.75 19.21 -14.64
N VAL A 84 -4.66 20.50 -14.30
CA VAL A 84 -5.52 21.55 -14.88
C VAL A 84 -5.03 22.01 -16.25
N ALA A 85 -3.71 22.04 -16.48
CA ALA A 85 -3.14 22.49 -17.74
C ALA A 85 -3.28 21.48 -18.88
N ILE A 86 -3.43 20.18 -18.57
CA ILE A 86 -3.54 19.13 -19.58
C ILE A 86 -5.01 19.02 -20.06
N PRO A 87 -5.28 19.22 -21.36
CA PRO A 87 -6.61 18.98 -21.90
C PRO A 87 -6.87 17.47 -21.99
N TRP A 88 -7.56 16.94 -20.99
CA TRP A 88 -7.90 15.53 -20.94
C TRP A 88 -8.84 15.14 -22.08
N PRO A 89 -8.55 14.06 -22.84
CA PRO A 89 -9.44 13.60 -23.89
C PRO A 89 -10.77 13.13 -23.29
N ALA A 90 -11.88 13.44 -23.96
CA ALA A 90 -13.21 12.97 -23.56
C ALA A 90 -13.24 11.44 -23.49
N ARG A 91 -13.93 10.90 -22.48
CA ARG A 91 -14.09 9.46 -22.25
C ARG A 91 -14.59 8.78 -23.53
N ARG A 92 -13.75 7.93 -24.14
CA ARG A 92 -14.14 7.09 -25.27
C ARG A 92 -14.58 5.72 -24.74
N GLY A 93 -15.87 5.42 -24.88
CA GLY A 93 -16.47 4.14 -24.49
C GLY A 93 -17.42 4.23 -23.30
N GLY A 94 -18.35 3.26 -23.24
CA GLY A 94 -19.26 3.08 -22.11
C GLY A 94 -18.65 2.21 -21.00
N PRO A 95 -19.21 2.26 -19.77
CA PRO A 95 -18.83 1.32 -18.71
C PRO A 95 -19.00 -0.14 -19.19
N PRO A 96 -18.02 -1.03 -18.97
CA PRO A 96 -18.19 -2.45 -19.25
C PRO A 96 -19.38 -3.02 -18.49
N HIS A 97 -20.18 -3.88 -19.14
CA HIS A 97 -21.36 -4.49 -18.53
C HIS A 97 -21.01 -5.41 -17.35
N ASP A 98 -19.84 -6.06 -17.41
CA ASP A 98 -19.25 -6.82 -16.30
C ASP A 98 -17.75 -6.47 -16.15
N PRO A 99 -17.40 -5.59 -15.20
CA PRO A 99 -16.00 -5.23 -14.92
C PRO A 99 -15.14 -6.39 -14.43
N ALA A 100 -15.72 -7.37 -13.72
CA ALA A 100 -14.96 -8.50 -13.17
C ALA A 100 -14.57 -9.49 -14.27
N PHE A 101 -15.50 -9.80 -15.16
CA PHE A 101 -15.22 -10.66 -16.31
C PHE A 101 -14.23 -10.03 -17.28
N ALA A 102 -14.40 -8.73 -17.59
CA ALA A 102 -13.48 -8.00 -18.45
C ALA A 102 -12.05 -7.94 -17.86
N LEU A 103 -11.95 -7.77 -16.53
CA LEU A 103 -10.67 -7.81 -15.83
C LEU A 103 -10.03 -9.19 -15.92
N GLY A 104 -10.79 -10.27 -15.71
CA GLY A 104 -10.32 -11.64 -15.84
C GLY A 104 -9.77 -11.94 -17.24
N GLN A 105 -10.48 -11.54 -18.29
CA GLN A 105 -9.99 -11.66 -19.67
C GLN A 105 -8.72 -10.85 -19.90
N ALA A 106 -8.64 -9.62 -19.37
CA ALA A 106 -7.45 -8.79 -19.49
C ALA A 106 -6.22 -9.40 -18.78
N ILE A 107 -6.43 -10.02 -17.61
CA ILE A 107 -5.39 -10.72 -16.85
C ILE A 107 -4.90 -11.95 -17.60
N MET A 108 -5.82 -12.77 -18.14
CA MET A 108 -5.47 -14.03 -18.82
C MET A 108 -4.90 -13.82 -20.24
N GLY A 109 -5.24 -12.72 -20.91
CA GLY A 109 -4.71 -12.42 -22.24
C GLY A 109 -3.55 -11.43 -22.18
N PRO A 110 -3.79 -10.11 -22.40
CA PRO A 110 -2.73 -9.12 -22.56
C PRO A 110 -1.78 -8.96 -21.36
N LYS A 111 -2.24 -9.23 -20.13
CA LYS A 111 -1.47 -9.02 -18.91
C LYS A 111 -0.94 -10.31 -18.28
N MET A 112 -0.99 -11.43 -19.00
CA MET A 112 -0.57 -12.74 -18.48
C MET A 112 0.88 -12.74 -18.00
N LEU A 113 1.79 -12.12 -18.75
CA LEU A 113 3.21 -12.02 -18.36
C LEU A 113 3.38 -11.21 -17.07
N VAL A 114 2.66 -10.10 -16.91
CA VAL A 114 2.70 -9.29 -15.69
C VAL A 114 2.23 -10.11 -14.49
N MET A 115 1.14 -10.86 -14.64
CA MET A 115 0.62 -11.70 -13.56
C MET A 115 1.59 -12.82 -13.17
N MET A 116 2.28 -13.41 -14.14
CA MET A 116 3.32 -14.42 -13.89
C MET A 116 4.49 -13.84 -13.08
N VAL A 117 4.96 -12.63 -13.45
CA VAL A 117 6.03 -11.94 -12.73
C VAL A 117 5.58 -11.56 -11.31
N ILE A 118 4.33 -11.11 -11.13
CA ILE A 118 3.76 -10.84 -9.80
C ILE A 118 3.76 -12.11 -8.95
N GLY A 119 3.37 -13.26 -9.51
CA GLY A 119 3.41 -14.54 -8.79
C GLY A 119 4.81 -14.91 -8.31
N ILE A 120 5.83 -14.74 -9.16
CA ILE A 120 7.23 -14.95 -8.81
C ILE A 120 7.68 -13.97 -7.72
N ALA A 121 7.29 -12.70 -7.81
CA ALA A 121 7.62 -11.69 -6.82
C ALA A 121 6.99 -12.01 -5.45
N ILE A 122 5.73 -12.47 -5.41
CA ILE A 122 5.06 -12.90 -4.17
C ILE A 122 5.79 -14.13 -3.58
N LEU A 123 6.16 -15.10 -4.40
CA LEU A 123 6.92 -16.26 -3.93
C LEU A 123 8.28 -15.85 -3.36
N ALA A 124 9.03 -15.01 -4.07
CA ALA A 124 10.34 -14.53 -3.64
C ALA A 124 10.25 -13.73 -2.34
N THR A 125 9.24 -12.85 -2.20
CA THR A 125 9.02 -12.08 -0.97
C THR A 125 8.61 -12.97 0.19
N MET A 126 7.80 -14.01 -0.04
CA MET A 126 7.46 -15.00 0.99
C MET A 126 8.72 -15.73 1.50
N ILE A 127 9.56 -16.22 0.58
CA ILE A 127 10.83 -16.89 0.92
C ILE A 127 11.74 -15.94 1.70
N ALA A 128 11.97 -14.73 1.18
CA ALA A 128 12.82 -13.73 1.82
C ALA A 128 12.33 -13.39 3.24
N THR A 129 11.02 -13.21 3.42
CA THR A 129 10.43 -12.90 4.73
C THR A 129 10.63 -14.05 5.71
N VAL A 130 10.43 -15.30 5.30
CA VAL A 130 10.65 -16.48 6.16
C VAL A 130 12.12 -16.63 6.55
N VAL A 131 13.04 -16.43 5.60
CA VAL A 131 14.49 -16.48 5.86
C VAL A 131 14.91 -15.39 6.84
N LEU A 132 14.39 -14.16 6.70
CA LEU A 132 14.69 -13.07 7.64
C LEU A 132 14.06 -13.28 9.03
N ALA A 133 12.87 -13.90 9.09
CA ALA A 133 12.14 -14.09 10.34
C ALA A 133 12.65 -15.27 11.18
N THR A 134 13.35 -16.23 10.55
CA THR A 134 13.89 -17.41 11.26
C THR A 134 15.28 -17.09 11.84
N ARG A 135 15.50 -17.39 13.13
CA ARG A 135 16.87 -17.34 13.71
C ARG A 135 17.70 -18.45 13.08
N THR A 136 18.94 -18.10 12.73
CA THR A 136 19.97 -18.92 12.07
C THR A 136 19.76 -20.43 12.26
N GLY A 137 19.64 -21.14 11.14
CA GLY A 137 19.51 -22.60 11.15
C GLY A 137 20.71 -23.31 11.79
N ARG A 138 20.54 -24.62 12.02
CA ARG A 138 21.39 -25.64 12.67
C ARG A 138 22.94 -25.47 12.72
N TYR A 139 23.55 -24.59 11.95
CA TYR A 139 25.00 -24.29 11.91
C TYR A 139 25.37 -22.92 12.54
N GLY A 140 24.50 -22.37 13.39
CA GLY A 140 24.54 -20.96 13.78
C GLY A 140 25.68 -20.48 14.69
N GLU A 141 26.59 -21.33 15.18
CA GLU A 141 27.70 -20.91 16.08
C GLU A 141 29.03 -21.67 15.87
N ASP A 142 29.37 -22.13 14.67
CA ASP A 142 30.63 -22.88 14.44
C ASP A 142 31.85 -22.02 14.04
N GLY A 143 31.88 -20.71 14.30
CA GLY A 143 32.95 -19.88 13.73
C GLY A 143 33.23 -18.49 14.30
N ALA A 144 33.04 -18.25 15.60
CA ALA A 144 33.56 -17.03 16.23
C ALA A 144 34.10 -17.31 17.65
N ARG A 145 35.34 -17.79 17.70
CA ARG A 145 36.26 -17.62 18.82
C ARG A 145 37.43 -16.77 18.33
#